data_AF-A0A232F188-F1
#
_entry.id   AF-A0A232F188-F1
#
_cell.length_a   1.000
_cell.length_b   1.000
_cell.length_c   1.000
_cell.angle_alpha   90.00
_cell.angle_beta   90.00
_cell.angle_gamma   90.00
#
_symmetry.space_group_name_H-M   'P 1'
#
loop_
_entity.id
_entity.type
_entity.pdbx_description
1 polymer ?
#
loop_
_entity_poly.entity_id
_entity_poly.type
_entity_poly.pdbx_seq_one_letter_code
_entity_poly.pdbx_strand_id
1 'polypeptide(L)'
;MPYTRFSKLTEMIDFNDNDSMLPRTDPNYGKLHKIRPLIDHINQTSNKSYNTSKTVSVDESMIPFSERSSFIQYMPMKPIKRGFKVWCLSDSSTGYVVKSEVYTGKARDGSKNPLGARVVLNLVSNILGVGYLIAFDNFFTSVNLVEELLDKGIYSVGTVRNNRKGLPEMMKAKEKTKRGDFNNRITKGISAIKYGQETSHNVDVSFQSYGNCRDHSETERWISASYILSNYDPGL
;
A
#
# COMPACT_ATOMS: atom_id res chain seq x y z
N MET A 1 -25.37 22.31 19.83
CA MET A 1 -26.38 21.24 19.81
C MET A 1 -26.46 20.61 21.19
N PRO A 2 -27.65 20.34 21.77
CA PRO A 2 -27.77 19.67 23.07
C PRO A 2 -27.27 18.22 23.04
N TYR A 3 -26.69 17.74 24.14
CA TYR A 3 -26.12 16.38 24.26
C TYR A 3 -27.12 15.29 23.85
N THR A 4 -28.36 15.33 24.37
CA THR A 4 -29.39 14.34 24.08
C THR A 4 -29.73 14.28 22.59
N ARG A 5 -29.72 15.44 21.90
CA ARG A 5 -29.96 15.48 20.46
C ARG A 5 -28.77 14.92 19.70
N PHE A 6 -27.54 15.23 20.12
CA PHE A 6 -26.33 14.70 19.52
C PHE A 6 -26.26 13.17 19.61
N SER A 7 -26.48 12.58 20.80
CA SER A 7 -26.48 11.12 21.01
C SER A 7 -27.49 10.41 20.11
N LYS A 8 -28.74 10.91 20.09
CA LYS A 8 -29.81 10.34 19.25
C LYS A 8 -29.46 10.40 17.76
N LEU A 9 -28.87 11.50 17.30
CA LEU A 9 -28.45 11.61 15.91
C LEU A 9 -27.34 10.60 15.62
N THR A 10 -26.31 10.49 16.46
CA THR A 10 -25.21 9.55 16.24
C THR A 10 -25.65 8.09 16.22
N GLU A 11 -26.71 7.72 16.94
CA GLU A 11 -27.30 6.37 16.93
C GLU A 11 -28.09 6.06 15.64
N MET A 12 -28.52 7.08 14.91
CA MET A 12 -29.42 6.98 13.74
C MET A 12 -28.73 7.31 12.41
N ILE A 13 -27.41 7.50 12.40
CA ILE A 13 -26.67 7.77 11.16
C ILE A 13 -26.56 6.47 10.35
N ASP A 14 -27.19 6.48 9.17
CA ASP A 14 -27.02 5.47 8.13
C ASP A 14 -26.55 6.15 6.83
N PHE A 15 -25.67 5.47 6.09
CA PHE A 15 -25.12 5.98 4.81
C PHE A 15 -25.54 5.16 3.59
N ASN A 16 -26.34 4.11 3.79
CA ASN A 16 -26.88 3.30 2.72
C ASN A 16 -28.22 2.67 3.13
N ASP A 17 -29.02 2.31 2.14
CA ASP A 17 -30.30 1.65 2.36
C ASP A 17 -30.11 0.21 2.88
N ASN A 18 -30.64 -0.06 4.07
CA ASN A 18 -30.56 -1.37 4.70
C ASN A 18 -31.46 -2.40 4.01
N ASP A 19 -32.53 -1.99 3.33
CA ASP A 19 -33.46 -2.90 2.63
C ASP A 19 -32.82 -3.50 1.37
N SER A 20 -31.85 -2.78 0.79
CA SER A 20 -31.04 -3.26 -0.34
C SER A 20 -29.91 -4.21 0.07
N MET A 21 -29.72 -4.48 1.37
CA MET A 21 -28.61 -5.30 1.86
C MET A 21 -28.85 -6.78 1.60
N LEU A 22 -28.02 -7.38 0.75
CA LEU A 22 -28.09 -8.80 0.46
C LEU A 22 -27.83 -9.67 1.70
N PRO A 23 -28.36 -10.90 1.75
CA PRO A 23 -28.04 -11.86 2.79
C PRO A 23 -26.53 -12.22 2.80
N ARG A 24 -25.98 -12.53 3.98
CA ARG A 24 -24.55 -12.92 4.13
C ARG A 24 -24.15 -14.17 3.34
N THR A 25 -25.11 -15.00 2.98
CA THR A 25 -24.93 -16.20 2.17
C THR A 25 -24.78 -15.89 0.69
N ASP A 26 -25.22 -14.71 0.25
CA ASP A 26 -25.13 -14.30 -1.15
C ASP A 26 -23.67 -14.08 -1.57
N PRO A 27 -23.24 -14.61 -2.74
CA PRO A 27 -21.90 -14.36 -3.27
C PRO A 27 -21.55 -12.89 -3.45
N ASN A 28 -22.54 -12.04 -3.73
CA ASN A 28 -22.41 -10.61 -3.94
C ASN A 28 -22.54 -9.78 -2.65
N TYR A 29 -22.62 -10.43 -1.49
CA TYR A 29 -22.70 -9.76 -0.20
C TYR A 29 -21.50 -8.82 0.05
N GLY A 30 -21.79 -7.52 0.11
CA GLY A 30 -20.81 -6.49 0.45
C GLY A 30 -20.65 -6.33 1.96
N LYS A 31 -19.49 -6.74 2.51
CA LYS A 31 -19.14 -6.54 3.93
C LYS A 31 -19.20 -5.07 4.41
N LEU A 32 -19.00 -4.12 3.50
CA LEU A 32 -19.02 -2.68 3.76
C LEU A 32 -20.30 -2.00 3.26
N HIS A 33 -21.36 -2.75 2.94
CA HIS A 33 -22.60 -2.23 2.33
C HIS A 33 -23.08 -0.92 2.96
N LYS A 34 -23.19 -0.89 4.29
CA LYS A 34 -23.71 0.25 5.05
C LYS A 34 -22.92 1.56 4.89
N ILE A 35 -21.63 1.49 4.57
CA ILE A 35 -20.73 2.65 4.46
C ILE A 35 -20.13 2.79 3.06
N ARG A 36 -20.46 1.89 2.14
CA ARG A 36 -19.87 1.86 0.79
C ARG A 36 -20.11 3.18 0.04
N PRO A 37 -21.32 3.78 0.02
CA PRO A 37 -21.53 5.05 -0.67
C PRO A 37 -20.64 6.18 -0.12
N LEU A 38 -20.44 6.21 1.20
CA LEU A 38 -19.57 7.20 1.83
C LEU A 38 -18.10 7.02 1.45
N ILE A 39 -17.59 5.78 1.51
CA ILE A 39 -16.19 5.48 1.10
C ILE A 39 -15.97 5.85 -0.36
N ASP A 40 -16.91 5.46 -1.24
CA ASP A 40 -16.80 5.73 -2.66
C ASP A 40 -16.87 7.24 -2.94
N HIS A 41 -17.74 7.97 -2.23
CA HIS A 41 -17.82 9.42 -2.32
C HIS A 41 -16.51 10.10 -1.86
N ILE A 42 -15.94 9.68 -0.73
CA ILE A 42 -14.66 10.21 -0.24
C ILE A 42 -13.56 9.96 -1.28
N ASN A 43 -13.41 8.74 -1.77
CA ASN A 43 -12.40 8.41 -2.77
C ASN A 43 -12.57 9.21 -4.08
N GLN A 44 -13.81 9.38 -4.54
CA GLN A 44 -14.10 10.18 -5.74
C GLN A 44 -13.77 11.66 -5.52
N THR A 45 -14.16 12.22 -4.37
CA THR A 45 -13.93 13.62 -4.04
C THR A 45 -12.43 13.88 -3.83
N SER A 46 -11.73 13.01 -3.10
CA SER A 46 -10.28 13.13 -2.89
C SER A 46 -9.52 13.13 -4.22
N ASN A 47 -9.83 12.18 -5.11
CA ASN A 47 -9.19 12.09 -6.42
C ASN A 47 -9.49 13.31 -7.33
N LYS A 48 -10.68 13.91 -7.22
CA LYS A 48 -11.05 15.11 -7.99
C LYS A 48 -10.46 16.40 -7.42
N SER A 49 -10.23 16.45 -6.11
CA SER A 49 -9.86 17.68 -5.41
C SER A 49 -8.35 17.96 -5.41
N TYR A 50 -7.54 16.96 -5.77
CA TYR A 50 -6.08 17.07 -5.68
C TYR A 50 -5.38 16.41 -6.85
N ASN A 51 -4.51 17.17 -7.53
CA ASN A 51 -3.59 16.63 -8.52
C ASN A 51 -2.30 16.19 -7.82
N THR A 52 -2.08 14.89 -7.79
CA THR A 52 -0.89 14.28 -7.17
C THR A 52 0.39 14.65 -7.89
N SER A 53 1.50 14.70 -7.16
CA SER A 53 2.82 14.70 -7.77
C SER A 53 3.06 13.39 -8.55
N LYS A 54 4.12 13.36 -9.36
CA LYS A 54 4.50 12.12 -10.08
C LYS A 54 5.01 11.02 -9.15
N THR A 55 5.12 11.26 -7.84
CA THR A 55 5.65 10.33 -6.86
C THR A 55 4.61 10.04 -5.78
N VAL A 56 4.20 8.79 -5.68
CA VAL A 56 3.14 8.35 -4.78
C VAL A 56 3.58 7.13 -3.99
N SER A 57 2.95 6.88 -2.85
CA SER A 57 3.23 5.73 -2.00
C SER A 57 1.98 4.91 -1.72
N VAL A 58 2.12 3.60 -1.65
CA VAL A 58 1.10 2.71 -1.12
C VAL A 58 1.56 2.12 0.21
N ASP A 59 0.77 2.35 1.26
CA ASP A 59 1.04 1.83 2.60
C ASP A 59 -0.27 1.56 3.36
N GLU A 60 -0.12 1.14 4.61
CA GLU A 60 -1.17 0.70 5.52
C GLU A 60 -1.35 1.71 6.65
N SER A 61 -2.61 2.13 6.82
CA SER A 61 -3.07 2.91 7.96
C SER A 61 -3.99 2.09 8.86
N MET A 62 -4.06 2.49 10.14
CA MET A 62 -4.88 1.85 11.17
C MET A 62 -5.86 2.86 11.74
N ILE A 63 -7.15 2.55 11.68
CA ILE A 63 -8.20 3.35 12.32
C ILE A 63 -8.54 2.67 13.67
N PRO A 64 -8.38 3.37 14.80
CA PRO A 64 -8.55 2.76 16.13
C PRO A 64 -9.99 2.31 16.32
N PHE A 65 -10.17 1.04 16.68
CA PHE A 65 -11.49 0.48 16.99
C PHE A 65 -11.35 -0.76 17.85
N SER A 66 -12.09 -0.79 18.98
CA SER A 66 -11.92 -1.81 20.01
C SER A 66 -13.12 -2.74 20.19
N GLU A 67 -14.25 -2.45 19.55
CA GLU A 67 -15.47 -3.23 19.75
C GLU A 67 -15.49 -4.52 18.90
N ARG A 68 -16.68 -5.06 18.65
CA ARG A 68 -16.88 -6.31 17.92
C ARG A 68 -17.08 -6.03 16.44
N SER A 69 -16.04 -6.29 15.64
CA SER A 69 -16.17 -6.38 14.19
C SER A 69 -15.25 -7.46 13.65
N SER A 70 -15.74 -8.20 12.64
CA SER A 70 -14.97 -9.26 11.99
C SER A 70 -13.79 -8.76 11.14
N PHE A 71 -13.68 -7.44 10.92
CA PHE A 71 -12.63 -6.85 10.09
C PHE A 71 -11.45 -6.33 10.90
N ILE A 72 -11.56 -6.29 12.23
CA ILE A 72 -10.51 -5.78 13.10
C ILE A 72 -9.23 -6.59 12.91
N GLN A 73 -8.14 -5.87 12.69
CA GLN A 73 -6.79 -6.43 12.61
C GLN A 73 -5.99 -6.06 13.84
N TYR A 74 -5.04 -6.93 14.20
CA TYR A 74 -4.04 -6.67 15.21
C TYR A 74 -2.66 -6.55 14.54
N MET A 75 -2.01 -5.39 14.67
CA MET A 75 -0.71 -5.07 14.10
C MET A 75 0.23 -4.59 15.22
N PRO A 76 1.01 -5.49 15.86
CA PRO A 76 1.74 -5.19 17.09
C PRO A 76 2.83 -4.11 16.93
N MET A 77 3.35 -3.93 15.71
CA MET A 77 4.42 -2.99 15.40
C MET A 77 3.91 -1.59 15.00
N LYS A 78 2.60 -1.38 14.85
CA LYS A 78 2.03 -0.05 14.56
C LYS A 78 1.65 0.65 15.88
N PRO A 79 1.68 1.99 15.94
CA PRO A 79 1.26 2.74 17.13
C PRO A 79 -0.18 2.37 17.56
N ILE A 80 -1.09 2.33 16.58
CA ILE A 80 -2.45 1.83 16.76
C ILE A 80 -2.44 0.32 16.46
N LYS A 81 -2.38 -0.46 17.54
CA LYS A 81 -2.22 -1.92 17.43
C LYS A 81 -3.48 -2.66 17.02
N ARG A 82 -4.67 -2.14 17.34
CA ARG A 82 -5.95 -2.83 17.11
C ARG A 82 -6.97 -1.88 16.48
N GLY A 83 -7.53 -2.27 15.34
CA GLY A 83 -8.45 -1.42 14.61
C GLY A 83 -8.76 -1.90 13.20
N PHE A 84 -9.36 -1.03 12.38
CA PHE A 84 -9.55 -1.29 10.96
C PHE A 84 -8.26 -1.01 10.21
N LYS A 85 -7.79 -2.01 9.47
CA LYS A 85 -6.68 -1.85 8.53
C LYS A 85 -7.20 -1.23 7.24
N VAL A 86 -6.55 -0.18 6.76
CA VAL A 86 -6.87 0.52 5.52
C VAL A 86 -5.63 0.62 4.66
N TRP A 87 -5.74 0.28 3.39
CA TRP A 87 -4.71 0.49 2.39
C TRP A 87 -4.89 1.89 1.81
N CYS A 88 -3.82 2.69 1.76
CA CYS A 88 -3.88 4.07 1.28
C CYS A 88 -2.90 4.27 0.13
N LEU A 89 -3.37 4.94 -0.93
CA LEU A 89 -2.54 5.57 -1.94
C LEU A 89 -2.41 7.05 -1.58
N SER A 90 -1.19 7.49 -1.30
CA SER A 90 -0.91 8.85 -0.88
C SER A 90 0.13 9.52 -1.76
N ASP A 91 0.01 10.82 -1.92
CA ASP A 91 1.05 11.64 -2.53
C ASP A 91 2.28 11.71 -1.64
N SER A 92 3.47 11.42 -2.18
CA SER A 92 4.68 11.35 -1.36
C SER A 92 5.19 12.72 -0.91
N SER A 93 4.80 13.79 -1.61
CA SER A 93 5.27 15.14 -1.28
C SER A 93 4.44 15.84 -0.20
N THR A 94 3.14 15.54 -0.14
CA THR A 94 2.20 16.20 0.78
C THR A 94 1.57 15.26 1.81
N GLY A 95 1.68 13.95 1.63
CA GLY A 95 0.96 12.96 2.43
C GLY A 95 -0.54 12.86 2.12
N TYR A 96 -1.03 13.59 1.11
CA TYR A 96 -2.45 13.61 0.76
C TYR A 96 -2.95 12.22 0.31
N VAL A 97 -3.99 11.70 0.96
CA VAL A 97 -4.59 10.40 0.63
C VAL A 97 -5.56 10.56 -0.55
N VAL A 98 -5.19 9.97 -1.68
CA VAL A 98 -5.93 10.07 -2.95
C VAL A 98 -7.03 9.02 -3.01
N LYS A 99 -6.72 7.80 -2.56
CA LYS A 99 -7.63 6.67 -2.55
C LYS A 99 -7.32 5.75 -1.39
N SER A 100 -8.34 5.15 -0.82
CA SER A 100 -8.20 4.14 0.22
C SER A 100 -9.11 2.92 0.01
N GLU A 101 -8.65 1.75 0.48
CA GLU A 101 -9.40 0.50 0.48
C GLU A 101 -9.37 -0.13 1.87
N VAL A 102 -10.54 -0.30 2.50
CA VAL A 102 -10.66 -0.95 3.82
C VAL A 102 -10.45 -2.45 3.68
N TYR A 103 -9.55 -3.01 4.49
CA TYR A 103 -9.32 -4.45 4.51
C TYR A 103 -10.44 -5.20 5.24
N THR A 104 -11.16 -6.05 4.51
CA THR A 104 -12.30 -6.82 5.06
C THR A 104 -11.98 -8.31 5.30
N GLY A 105 -10.70 -8.65 5.42
CA GLY A 105 -10.23 -10.04 5.43
C GLY A 105 -9.98 -10.61 4.04
N LYS A 106 -9.84 -11.94 3.94
CA LYS A 106 -9.58 -12.65 2.68
C LYS A 106 -10.75 -12.42 1.71
N ALA A 107 -10.47 -11.81 0.56
CA ALA A 107 -11.46 -11.63 -0.49
C ALA A 107 -11.82 -12.99 -1.12
N ARG A 108 -13.08 -13.12 -1.57
CA ARG A 108 -13.58 -14.31 -2.29
C ARG A 108 -13.47 -14.13 -3.81
N ASP A 109 -12.74 -13.11 -4.26
CA ASP A 109 -12.78 -12.58 -5.62
C ASP A 109 -12.07 -13.45 -6.67
N GLY A 110 -11.68 -14.69 -6.35
CA GLY A 110 -11.04 -15.61 -7.30
C GLY A 110 -9.79 -15.05 -7.97
N SER A 111 -9.24 -13.95 -7.44
CA SER A 111 -8.17 -13.19 -8.06
C SER A 111 -6.92 -14.06 -8.13
N LYS A 112 -6.37 -14.21 -9.34
CA LYS A 112 -5.12 -14.97 -9.56
C LYS A 112 -3.92 -14.28 -8.92
N ASN A 113 -4.01 -12.97 -8.74
CA ASN A 113 -2.95 -12.14 -8.17
C ASN A 113 -2.89 -12.28 -6.64
N PRO A 114 -1.69 -12.32 -6.04
CA PRO A 114 -1.55 -12.27 -4.59
C PRO A 114 -2.14 -10.95 -4.04
N LEU A 115 -2.61 -10.99 -2.80
CA LEU A 115 -3.34 -9.88 -2.16
C LEU A 115 -2.64 -8.52 -2.32
N GLY A 116 -1.32 -8.45 -2.09
CA GLY A 116 -0.55 -7.21 -2.23
C GLY A 116 -0.60 -6.63 -3.64
N ALA A 117 -0.40 -7.47 -4.67
CA ALA A 117 -0.47 -7.04 -6.06
C ALA A 117 -1.88 -6.57 -6.43
N ARG A 118 -2.93 -7.31 -6.02
CA ARG A 118 -4.33 -6.91 -6.23
C ARG A 118 -4.62 -5.53 -5.64
N VAL A 119 -4.19 -5.29 -4.39
CA VAL A 119 -4.40 -4.01 -3.70
C VAL A 119 -3.71 -2.86 -4.45
N VAL A 120 -2.43 -3.00 -4.79
CA VAL A 120 -1.69 -1.95 -5.50
C VAL A 120 -2.34 -1.63 -6.84
N LEU A 121 -2.68 -2.65 -7.64
CA LEU A 121 -3.32 -2.47 -8.94
C LEU A 121 -4.70 -1.80 -8.81
N ASN A 122 -5.48 -2.16 -7.79
CA ASN A 122 -6.78 -1.54 -7.51
C ASN A 122 -6.67 -0.09 -7.06
N LEU A 123 -5.66 0.23 -6.24
CA LEU A 123 -5.45 1.59 -5.76
C LEU A 123 -5.00 2.51 -6.90
N VAL A 124 -4.14 2.00 -7.77
CA VAL A 124 -3.53 2.74 -8.87
C VAL A 124 -4.46 2.88 -10.09
N SER A 125 -5.36 1.90 -10.30
CA SER A 125 -6.24 1.86 -11.46
C SER A 125 -7.08 3.13 -11.59
N ASN A 126 -7.08 3.69 -12.80
CA ASN A 126 -7.82 4.88 -13.19
C ASN A 126 -7.46 6.14 -12.38
N ILE A 127 -6.33 6.13 -11.67
CA ILE A 127 -5.81 7.29 -10.94
C ILE A 127 -4.48 7.73 -11.52
N LEU A 128 -3.54 6.80 -11.69
CA LEU A 128 -2.22 7.14 -12.21
C LEU A 128 -2.15 6.93 -13.71
N GLY A 129 -1.59 7.92 -14.41
CA GLY A 129 -1.22 7.83 -15.81
C GLY A 129 0.21 7.31 -16.00
N VAL A 130 0.73 7.46 -17.22
CA VAL A 130 2.12 7.11 -17.55
C VAL A 130 3.11 8.05 -16.84
N GLY A 131 4.25 7.50 -16.44
CA GLY A 131 5.38 8.23 -15.88
C GLY A 131 5.29 8.54 -14.39
N TYR A 132 4.34 7.93 -13.67
CA TYR A 132 4.32 7.98 -12.21
C TYR A 132 5.33 7.01 -11.60
N LEU A 133 5.87 7.34 -10.44
CA LEU A 133 6.70 6.49 -9.60
C LEU A 133 5.93 6.13 -8.33
N ILE A 134 5.74 4.84 -8.10
CA ILE A 134 5.07 4.30 -6.91
C ILE A 134 6.11 3.68 -5.97
N ALA A 135 6.14 4.12 -4.72
CA ALA A 135 6.83 3.43 -3.64
C ALA A 135 5.87 2.51 -2.86
N PHE A 136 6.31 1.30 -2.53
CA PHE A 136 5.55 0.41 -1.63
C PHE A 136 6.47 -0.51 -0.81
N ASP A 137 5.99 -0.95 0.34
CA ASP A 137 6.75 -1.85 1.23
C ASP A 137 6.79 -3.30 0.70
N ASN A 138 7.70 -4.09 1.29
CA ASN A 138 7.95 -5.51 1.03
C ASN A 138 6.71 -6.40 1.02
N PHE A 139 5.65 -6.02 1.73
CA PHE A 139 4.40 -6.77 1.73
C PHE A 139 3.79 -6.84 0.31
N PHE A 140 3.87 -5.73 -0.43
CA PHE A 140 3.29 -5.61 -1.76
C PHE A 140 4.23 -6.13 -2.85
N THR A 141 5.54 -5.95 -2.68
CA THR A 141 6.52 -6.16 -3.75
C THR A 141 6.54 -7.58 -4.28
N SER A 142 6.42 -7.74 -5.60
CA SER A 142 6.64 -9.00 -6.31
C SER A 142 7.12 -8.72 -7.73
N VAL A 143 7.87 -9.65 -8.32
CA VAL A 143 8.39 -9.49 -9.71
C VAL A 143 7.24 -9.22 -10.69
N ASN A 144 6.20 -10.05 -10.63
CA ASN A 144 5.04 -9.92 -11.52
C ASN A 144 4.33 -8.55 -11.36
N LEU A 145 4.25 -8.01 -10.14
CA LEU A 145 3.65 -6.70 -9.91
C LEU A 145 4.48 -5.59 -10.58
N VAL A 146 5.80 -5.66 -10.46
CA VAL A 146 6.70 -4.66 -11.05
C VAL A 146 6.67 -4.74 -12.58
N GLU A 147 6.65 -5.95 -13.16
CA GLU A 147 6.44 -6.14 -14.61
C GLU A 147 5.09 -5.56 -15.06
N GLU A 148 3.98 -5.88 -14.37
CA GLU A 148 2.64 -5.39 -14.75
C GLU A 148 2.52 -3.86 -14.63
N LEU A 149 3.16 -3.24 -13.63
CA LEU A 149 3.19 -1.77 -13.50
C LEU A 149 4.01 -1.14 -14.63
N LEU A 150 5.16 -1.73 -14.97
CA LEU A 150 6.00 -1.24 -16.06
C LEU A 150 5.29 -1.34 -17.42
N ASP A 151 4.56 -2.41 -17.68
CA ASP A 151 3.73 -2.57 -18.89
C ASP A 151 2.64 -1.49 -19.00
N LYS A 152 2.17 -0.97 -17.86
CA LYS A 152 1.23 0.17 -17.79
C LYS A 152 1.94 1.54 -17.86
N GLY A 153 3.25 1.56 -18.05
CA GLY A 153 4.06 2.78 -18.07
C GLY A 153 4.22 3.44 -16.70
N ILE A 154 4.04 2.67 -15.62
CA ILE A 154 4.14 3.13 -14.24
C ILE A 154 5.42 2.56 -13.63
N TYR A 155 6.27 3.44 -13.13
CA TYR A 155 7.48 3.06 -12.44
C TYR A 155 7.17 2.68 -10.99
N SER A 156 7.94 1.74 -10.45
CA SER A 156 7.78 1.31 -9.07
C SER A 156 9.12 1.11 -8.38
N VAL A 157 9.15 1.38 -7.08
CA VAL A 157 10.25 1.07 -6.18
C VAL A 157 9.71 0.39 -4.93
N GLY A 158 10.38 -0.67 -4.48
CA GLY A 158 9.99 -1.34 -3.25
C GLY A 158 11.04 -2.31 -2.75
N THR A 159 11.06 -2.53 -1.44
CA THR A 159 11.92 -3.52 -0.81
C THR A 159 11.37 -4.93 -1.03
N VAL A 160 12.23 -5.94 -0.96
CA VAL A 160 11.87 -7.33 -1.23
C VAL A 160 12.48 -8.21 -0.17
N ARG A 161 11.70 -9.18 0.32
CA ARG A 161 12.24 -10.22 1.20
C ARG A 161 13.07 -11.22 0.37
N ASN A 162 14.22 -11.64 0.89
CA ASN A 162 15.12 -12.59 0.21
C ASN A 162 14.45 -13.93 -0.17
N ASN A 163 13.38 -14.33 0.53
CA ASN A 163 12.63 -15.55 0.24
C ASN A 163 11.54 -15.40 -0.84
N ARG A 164 11.43 -14.23 -1.49
CA ARG A 164 10.40 -14.00 -2.52
C ARG A 164 10.69 -14.83 -3.78
N LYS A 165 9.63 -15.40 -4.36
CA LYS A 165 9.69 -16.12 -5.63
C LYS A 165 10.05 -15.16 -6.78
N GLY A 166 10.79 -15.65 -7.76
CA GLY A 166 11.22 -14.86 -8.93
C GLY A 166 12.50 -14.04 -8.74
N LEU A 167 13.06 -13.97 -7.52
CA LEU A 167 14.35 -13.32 -7.29
C LEU A 167 15.52 -14.12 -7.91
N PRO A 168 16.48 -13.45 -8.58
CA PRO A 168 17.73 -14.07 -9.03
C PRO A 168 18.52 -14.70 -7.87
N GLU A 169 19.22 -15.81 -8.11
CA GLU A 169 19.95 -16.54 -7.05
C GLU A 169 21.03 -15.69 -6.35
N MET A 170 21.71 -14.81 -7.09
CA MET A 170 22.67 -13.84 -6.53
C MET A 170 22.05 -12.95 -5.42
N MET A 171 20.74 -12.69 -5.49
CA MET A 171 20.03 -11.88 -4.49
C MET A 171 19.68 -12.70 -3.24
N LYS A 172 19.64 -14.03 -3.35
CA LYS A 172 19.35 -14.95 -2.25
C LYS A 172 20.60 -15.42 -1.51
N ALA A 173 21.78 -15.27 -2.13
CA ALA A 173 23.04 -15.64 -1.53
C ALA A 173 23.28 -14.88 -0.21
N LYS A 174 23.62 -15.58 0.87
CA LYS A 174 23.95 -15.01 2.19
C LYS A 174 25.41 -14.57 2.30
N GLU A 175 26.05 -14.26 1.18
CA GLU A 175 27.44 -13.80 1.19
C GLU A 175 27.57 -12.53 2.03
N LYS A 176 28.61 -12.46 2.85
CA LYS A 176 28.93 -11.29 3.66
C LYS A 176 29.38 -10.16 2.72
N THR A 177 28.48 -9.24 2.44
CA THR A 177 28.79 -7.96 1.79
C THR A 177 29.35 -6.98 2.82
N LYS A 178 30.38 -6.22 2.46
CA LYS A 178 30.85 -5.11 3.29
C LYS A 178 29.92 -3.91 3.11
N ARG A 179 29.94 -3.00 4.09
CA ARG A 179 29.25 -1.71 3.99
C ARG A 179 29.71 -0.99 2.73
N GLY A 180 28.77 -0.57 1.87
CA GLY A 180 29.06 0.10 0.61
C GLY A 180 29.12 -0.83 -0.61
N ASP A 181 29.18 -2.15 -0.41
CA ASP A 181 29.11 -3.10 -1.52
C ASP A 181 27.68 -3.17 -2.07
N PHE A 182 27.55 -3.09 -3.40
CA PHE A 182 26.27 -3.30 -4.09
C PHE A 182 26.43 -4.28 -5.25
N ASN A 183 25.41 -5.09 -5.46
CA ASN A 183 25.27 -5.93 -6.65
C ASN A 183 23.93 -5.61 -7.30
N ASN A 184 23.92 -5.41 -8.62
CA ASN A 184 22.70 -5.20 -9.37
C ASN A 184 22.54 -6.23 -10.48
N ARG A 185 21.28 -6.48 -10.86
CA ARG A 185 20.94 -7.24 -12.05
C ARG A 185 19.75 -6.59 -12.71
N ILE A 186 19.90 -6.32 -14.00
CA ILE A 186 18.85 -5.69 -14.81
C ILE A 186 18.29 -6.74 -15.75
N THR A 187 16.97 -6.85 -15.84
CA THR A 187 16.28 -7.73 -16.78
C THR A 187 14.97 -7.07 -17.18
N LYS A 188 14.70 -6.98 -18.49
CA LYS A 188 13.48 -6.37 -19.05
C LYS A 188 13.17 -4.95 -18.51
N GLY A 189 14.20 -4.12 -18.31
CA GLY A 189 14.02 -2.76 -17.76
C GLY A 189 13.74 -2.71 -16.25
N ILE A 190 13.79 -3.84 -15.55
CA ILE A 190 13.68 -3.93 -14.09
C ILE A 190 15.06 -4.18 -13.53
N SER A 191 15.50 -3.31 -12.63
CA SER A 191 16.70 -3.47 -11.83
C SER A 191 16.35 -4.10 -10.49
N ALA A 192 17.06 -5.17 -10.15
CA ALA A 192 17.13 -5.70 -8.81
C ALA A 192 18.47 -5.25 -8.21
N ILE A 193 18.46 -4.60 -7.06
CA ILE A 193 19.66 -4.10 -6.38
C ILE A 193 19.75 -4.75 -5.01
N LYS A 194 20.95 -5.19 -4.64
CA LYS A 194 21.30 -5.79 -3.35
C LYS A 194 22.40 -4.97 -2.73
N TYR A 195 22.17 -4.47 -1.52
CA TYR A 195 23.14 -3.62 -0.81
C TYR A 195 23.55 -4.20 0.54
N GLY A 196 24.85 -4.09 0.85
CA GLY A 196 25.43 -4.52 2.12
C GLY A 196 25.34 -3.44 3.21
N GLN A 197 24.69 -3.75 4.33
CA GLN A 197 24.62 -2.86 5.49
C GLN A 197 25.75 -3.12 6.52
N GLU A 198 25.87 -2.22 7.51
CA GLU A 198 26.91 -2.20 8.54
C GLU A 198 26.96 -3.47 9.40
N THR A 199 25.82 -4.13 9.60
CA THR A 199 25.80 -5.47 10.18
C THR A 199 25.83 -6.50 9.06
N SER A 200 26.86 -7.37 9.08
CA SER A 200 27.18 -8.40 8.07
C SER A 200 26.09 -9.44 7.74
N HIS A 201 24.86 -9.24 8.23
CA HIS A 201 23.69 -10.09 8.02
C HIS A 201 22.48 -9.35 7.41
N ASN A 202 22.51 -8.02 7.31
CA ASN A 202 21.40 -7.25 6.74
C ASN A 202 21.69 -6.89 5.29
N VAL A 203 20.83 -7.40 4.41
CA VAL A 203 20.87 -7.18 2.97
C VAL A 203 19.52 -6.63 2.57
N ASP A 204 19.50 -5.41 2.03
CA ASP A 204 18.31 -4.86 1.41
C ASP A 204 18.30 -5.22 -0.07
N VAL A 205 17.17 -5.77 -0.51
CA VAL A 205 16.90 -6.01 -1.92
C VAL A 205 15.80 -5.08 -2.36
N SER A 206 16.05 -4.27 -3.39
CA SER A 206 15.04 -3.40 -3.99
C SER A 206 14.79 -3.79 -5.45
N PHE A 207 13.53 -3.67 -5.88
CA PHE A 207 13.19 -3.65 -7.30
C PHE A 207 12.91 -2.21 -7.73
N GLN A 208 13.42 -1.84 -8.89
CA GLN A 208 13.18 -0.55 -9.51
C GLN A 208 12.93 -0.74 -11.01
N SER A 209 11.86 -0.15 -11.52
CA SER A 209 11.61 -0.07 -12.97
C SER A 209 11.89 1.32 -13.56
N TYR A 210 12.26 2.29 -12.71
CA TYR A 210 12.66 3.63 -13.13
C TYR A 210 14.04 3.60 -13.79
N GLY A 211 14.16 4.29 -14.94
CA GLY A 211 15.23 4.13 -15.92
C GLY A 211 16.65 4.01 -15.36
N ASN A 212 17.47 3.13 -15.97
CA ASN A 212 18.91 2.85 -15.73
C ASN A 212 19.55 3.63 -14.58
N CYS A 213 19.08 3.40 -13.35
CA CYS A 213 19.58 4.09 -12.18
C CYS A 213 20.92 3.45 -11.82
N ARG A 214 22.00 4.18 -12.11
CA ARG A 214 23.38 3.76 -11.88
C ARG A 214 23.88 4.12 -10.48
N ASP A 215 23.08 4.85 -9.69
CA ASP A 215 23.51 5.46 -8.44
C ASP A 215 22.51 5.24 -7.28
N HIS A 216 23.05 4.93 -6.12
CA HIS A 216 22.40 4.51 -4.89
C HIS A 216 21.72 5.68 -4.14
N SER A 217 22.24 6.89 -4.28
CA SER A 217 21.78 8.09 -3.58
C SER A 217 20.31 8.44 -3.86
N GLU A 218 19.84 8.18 -5.09
CA GLU A 218 18.43 8.38 -5.46
C GLU A 218 17.53 7.34 -4.79
N THR A 219 17.99 6.09 -4.67
CA THR A 219 17.21 4.98 -4.09
C THR A 219 17.00 5.15 -2.59
N GLU A 220 18.04 5.57 -1.85
CA GLU A 220 17.92 5.91 -0.42
C GLU A 220 16.94 7.07 -0.19
N ARG A 221 16.91 8.07 -1.09
CA ARG A 221 16.00 9.22 -0.98
C ARG A 221 14.54 8.80 -1.09
N TRP A 222 14.21 7.85 -1.98
CA TRP A 222 12.84 7.34 -2.15
C TRP A 222 12.42 6.34 -1.07
N ILE A 223 13.34 5.47 -0.61
CA ILE A 223 13.12 4.60 0.55
C ILE A 223 12.91 5.44 1.81
N SER A 224 13.70 6.51 1.98
CA SER A 224 13.53 7.49 3.06
C SER A 224 12.21 8.26 2.96
N ALA A 225 11.71 8.56 1.75
CA ALA A 225 10.38 9.15 1.58
C ALA A 225 9.26 8.19 2.01
N SER A 226 9.38 6.89 1.73
CA SER A 226 8.47 5.86 2.27
C SER A 226 8.60 5.72 3.81
N TYR A 227 9.80 5.96 4.36
CA TYR A 227 10.06 5.97 5.80
C TYR A 227 9.47 7.20 6.50
N ILE A 228 9.48 8.37 5.83
CA ILE A 228 8.85 9.61 6.31
C ILE A 228 7.33 9.45 6.38
N LEU A 229 6.71 8.75 5.42
CA LEU A 229 5.26 8.51 5.42
C LEU A 229 4.82 7.46 6.46
N SER A 230 5.66 6.47 6.74
CA SER A 230 5.37 5.44 7.76
C SER A 230 5.62 5.90 9.20
N ASN A 231 6.36 7.01 9.39
CA ASN A 231 6.65 7.61 10.70
C ASN A 231 6.10 9.05 10.84
N TYR A 232 5.19 9.47 9.97
CA TYR A 232 4.52 10.75 10.13
C TYR A 232 3.52 10.66 11.29
N ASP A 233 3.94 11.17 12.45
CA ASP A 233 3.07 11.45 13.60
C ASP A 233 2.64 12.92 13.48
N PRO A 234 1.40 13.22 13.01
CA PRO A 234 0.90 14.58 13.03
C PRO A 234 0.54 14.87 14.48
N GLY A 235 1.51 15.30 15.28
CA GLY A 235 1.28 15.66 16.68
C GLY A 235 0.13 16.67 16.78
N LEU A 236 -1.04 16.16 17.21
CA LEU A 236 -2.20 16.85 17.78
C LEU A 236 -2.98 15.84 18.65
#